data_AF-A0A177DMC9-F1
#
_entry.id   AF-A0A177DMC9-F1
#
_cell.length_a   1.000
_cell.length_b   1.000
_cell.length_c   1.000
_cell.angle_alpha   90.00
_cell.angle_beta   90.00
_cell.angle_gamma   90.00
#
_symmetry.space_group_name_H-M   'P 1'
#
loop_
_entity.id
_entity.type
_entity.pdbx_description
1 polymer ?
#
loop_
_entity_poly.entity_id
_entity_poly.type
_entity_poly.pdbx_seq_one_letter_code
_entity_poly.pdbx_strand_id
1 'polypeptide(L)' 'MDAREQAIQLAIRDLESGVYTSQRAAAAAWGIPRSSLRARLAGRLPHAIAHQNQQRLSSVQEDFLVN' A
#
# COMPACT_ATOMS: atom_id res chain seq x y z
N MET A 1 -7.18 -3.33 -7.44
CA MET A 1 -6.57 -3.30 -6.10
C MET A 1 -5.67 -4.52 -5.98
N ASP A 2 -4.40 -4.34 -5.64
CA ASP A 2 -3.44 -5.45 -5.50
C ASP A 2 -3.78 -6.25 -4.23
N ALA A 3 -3.93 -7.58 -4.33
CA ALA A 3 -4.27 -8.44 -3.20
C ALA A 3 -3.23 -8.36 -2.07
N ARG A 4 -1.96 -8.13 -2.43
CA ARG A 4 -0.88 -7.91 -1.48
C ARG A 4 -1.05 -6.62 -0.69
N GLU A 5 -1.48 -5.56 -1.37
CA GLU A 5 -1.71 -4.25 -0.77
C GLU A 5 -2.85 -4.31 0.25
N GLN A 6 -3.91 -5.04 -0.09
CA GLN A 6 -5.04 -5.26 0.79
C GLN A 6 -4.64 -6.01 2.07
N ALA A 7 -3.81 -7.06 1.95
CA ALA A 7 -3.29 -7.79 3.11
C ALA A 7 -2.43 -6.89 4.03
N ILE A 8 -1.63 -5.98 3.46
CA ILE A 8 -0.84 -5.03 4.25
C ILE A 8 -1.75 -4.06 5.03
N GLN A 9 -2.81 -3.54 4.40
CA GLN A 9 -3.73 -2.62 5.07
C GLN A 9 -4.52 -3.30 6.20
N LEU A 10 -4.97 -4.54 5.98
CA LEU A 10 -5.63 -5.33 7.02
C LEU A 10 -4.68 -5.60 8.20
N ALA A 11 -3.43 -5.99 7.92
CA ALA A 11 -2.43 -6.19 8.96
C ALA A 11 -2.13 -4.93 9.79
N ILE A 12 -2.19 -3.74 9.18
CA ILE A 12 -2.03 -2.47 9.90
C ILE A 12 -3.23 -2.20 10.79
N ARG A 13 -4.44 -2.38 10.26
CA ARG A 13 -5.67 -2.19 11.01
C ARG A 13 -5.74 -3.11 12.24
N ASP A 14 -5.32 -4.36 12.10
CA ASP A 14 -5.28 -5.32 13.21
C ASP A 14 -4.18 -4.98 14.23
N LEU A 15 -3.08 -4.37 13.78
CA LEU A 15 -2.04 -3.86 14.68
C LEU A 15 -2.54 -2.65 15.48
N GLU A 16 -3.20 -1.70 14.82
CA GLU A 16 -3.72 -0.48 15.44
C GLU A 16 -4.89 -0.75 16.39
N SER A 17 -5.74 -1.73 16.07
CA SER A 17 -6.82 -2.18 16.94
C SER A 17 -6.36 -3.03 18.13
N GLY A 18 -5.07 -3.39 18.18
CA GLY A 18 -4.49 -4.17 19.27
C GLY A 18 -4.76 -5.67 19.19
N VAL A 19 -5.29 -6.19 18.07
CA VAL A 19 -5.45 -7.63 17.81
C VAL A 19 -4.08 -8.32 17.84
N TYR A 20 -3.06 -7.66 17.30
CA TYR A 20 -1.68 -8.13 17.37
C TYR A 20 -0.81 -7.20 18.22
N THR A 21 -0.08 -7.78 19.16
CA THR A 21 0.83 -7.07 20.06
C THR A 21 2.12 -6.59 19.38
N SER A 22 2.43 -7.09 18.17
CA SER A 22 3.64 -6.69 17.45
C SER A 22 3.48 -6.76 15.93
N GLN A 23 4.24 -5.91 15.22
CA GLN A 23 4.34 -5.92 13.76
C GLN A 23 4.77 -7.28 13.22
N ARG A 24 5.54 -8.06 14.01
CA ARG A 24 6.00 -9.38 13.61
C ARG A 24 4.88 -10.42 13.63
N ALA A 25 4.02 -10.37 14.65
CA ALA A 25 2.84 -11.23 14.76
C ALA A 25 1.83 -10.92 13.66
N ALA A 26 1.53 -9.64 13.43
CA ALA A 26 0.63 -9.21 12.36
C ALA A 26 1.15 -9.63 10.97
N ALA A 27 2.45 -9.43 10.71
CA ALA A 27 3.06 -9.81 9.44
C ALA A 27 3.01 -11.34 9.19
N ALA A 28 3.26 -12.14 10.23
CA ALA A 28 3.19 -13.59 10.13
C ALA A 28 1.75 -14.10 9.92
N ALA A 29 0.77 -13.52 10.63
CA ALA A 29 -0.63 -13.91 10.51
C ALA A 29 -1.20 -13.62 9.11
N TRP A 30 -0.80 -12.48 8.52
CA TRP A 30 -1.23 -12.07 7.18
C TRP A 30 -0.31 -12.57 6.05
N GLY A 31 0.74 -13.36 6.37
CA GLY A 31 1.65 -13.92 5.37
C GLY A 31 2.47 -12.89 4.59
N ILE A 32 2.68 -11.69 5.14
CA ILE A 32 3.38 -10.59 4.48
C ILE A 32 4.80 -10.39 5.04
N PRO A 33 5.75 -9.88 4.24
CA PRO A 33 7.06 -9.51 4.78
C PRO A 33 6.95 -8.38 5.79
N ARG A 34 7.60 -8.54 6.95
CA ARG A 34 7.70 -7.47 7.97
C ARG A 34 8.25 -6.17 7.38
N SER A 35 9.20 -6.25 6.45
CA SER A 35 9.77 -5.07 5.78
C SER A 35 8.70 -4.27 5.03
N SER A 36 7.75 -4.95 4.38
CA SER A 36 6.62 -4.31 3.70
C SER A 36 5.67 -3.63 4.69
N LEU A 37 5.33 -4.31 5.79
CA LEU A 37 4.47 -3.75 6.84
C LEU A 37 5.12 -2.51 7.50
N ARG A 38 6.41 -2.61 7.85
CA ARG A 38 7.18 -1.50 8.43
C ARG A 38 7.30 -0.32 7.46
N ALA A 39 7.57 -0.58 6.17
CA ALA A 39 7.63 0.47 5.16
C ALA A 39 6.29 1.21 5.06
N ARG A 40 5.16 0.48 5.12
CA ARG A 40 3.84 1.10 5.09
C ARG A 40 3.53 1.92 6.34
N LEU A 41 3.83 1.42 7.53
CA LEU A 41 3.67 2.18 8.77
C LEU A 41 4.53 3.45 8.80
N ALA A 42 5.68 3.44 8.13
CA ALA A 42 6.51 4.63 7.92
C ALA A 42 5.97 5.58 6.84
N GLY A 43 4.76 5.34 6.30
CA GLY A 43 4.13 6.17 5.29
C GLY A 43 4.64 5.95 3.86
N ARG A 44 5.46 4.92 3.58
CA ARG A 44 5.87 4.62 2.20
C ARG A 44 4.70 4.01 1.44
N LEU A 45 4.22 4.77 0.46
CA LEU A 45 3.22 4.32 -0.51
C LEU A 45 3.82 3.21 -1.40
N PRO A 46 3.00 2.25 -1.88
CA PRO A 46 3.41 1.34 -2.93
C PRO A 46 3.98 2.10 -4.13
N HIS A 47 5.03 1.56 -4.76
CA HIS A 47 5.54 2.12 -6.01
C HIS A 47 4.45 2.28 -7.08
N ALA A 48 3.39 1.46 -7.08
CA ALA A 48 2.25 1.62 -7.98
C ALA A 48 1.47 2.93 -7.75
N ILE A 49 1.29 3.38 -6.50
CA ILE A 49 0.64 4.66 -6.17
C ILE A 49 1.64 5.82 -6.28
N ALA A 50 2.89 5.61 -5.89
CA ALA A 50 3.94 6.60 -6.09
C ALA A 50 4.20 6.87 -7.58
N HIS A 51 4.10 5.84 -8.44
CA HIS A 51 4.09 6.01 -9.89
C HIS A 51 2.86 6.74 -10.38
N GLN A 52 1.71 6.64 -9.72
CA GLN A 52 0.53 7.45 -10.07
C GLN A 52 0.77 8.95 -9.79
N ASN A 53 1.51 9.28 -8.72
CA ASN A 53 1.93 10.65 -8.42
C ASN A 53 3.18 11.11 -9.20
N GLN A 54 3.98 10.20 -9.73
CA GLN A 54 5.13 10.49 -10.61
C GLN A 54 4.79 10.36 -12.10
N GLN A 55 3.59 9.88 -12.45
CA GLN A 55 3.04 9.97 -13.79
C GLN A 55 2.63 11.43 -14.00
N ARG A 56 3.51 12.16 -14.67
CA ARG A 56 3.33 13.55 -15.10
C ARG A 56 2.23 13.76 -16.15
N LEU A 57 1.34 12.79 -16.36
CA LEU A 57 0.21 12.87 -17.29
C LEU A 57 -0.93 12.02 -16.73
N SER A 58 -2.00 12.67 -16.29
CA SER A 58 -3.30 12.01 -16.18
C SER A 58 -3.67 11.53 -17.58
N SER A 59 -4.06 10.27 -17.72
CA SER A 59 -4.68 9.73 -18.94
C SER A 59 -5.97 10.45 -19.37
N VAL A 60 -6.36 11.53 -18.67
CA VAL A 60 -7.48 12.43 -18.97
C VAL A 60 -7.06 13.62 -19.88
N GLN A 61 -5.77 13.79 -20.21
CA GLN A 61 -5.32 14.89 -21.10
C GLN A 61 -4.97 14.48 -22.54
N GLU A 62 -4.80 13.19 -22.86
CA GLU A 62 -4.49 12.78 -24.24
C GLU A 62 -5.70 12.83 -25.18
N ASP A 63 -6.93 12.85 -24.67
CA ASP A 63 -8.15 12.95 -25.50
C ASP A 63 -8.53 14.39 -25.90
N PHE A 64 -7.78 15.42 -25.48
CA PHE A 64 -8.12 16.83 -25.80
C PHE A 64 -7.30 17.43 -26.97
N LEU A 65 -6.47 16.65 -27.67
CA LEU A 65 -5.66 17.14 -28.80
C LEU A 65 -5.86 16.33 -30.10
N VAL A 66 -7.09 15.84 -30.33
CA VAL A 66 -7.52 15.27 -31.63
C VAL A 66 -8.77 16.00 -32.16
N ASN A 67 -8.84 17.32 -32.01
CA ASN A 67 -9.73 18.16 -32.80
C ASN A 67 -8.98 19.35 -33.39
#